data_AF-V9XPI1-F1
#
_entry.id   AF-V9XPI1-F1
#
_cell.length_a   1.000
_cell.length_b   1.000
_cell.length_c   1.000
_cell.angle_alpha   90.00
_cell.angle_beta   90.00
_cell.angle_gamma   90.00
#
_symmetry.space_group_name_H-M   'P 1'
#
loop_
_entity.id
_entity.type
_entity.pdbx_description
1 polymer ?
#
loop_
_entity_poly.entity_id
_entity_poly.type
_entity_poly.pdbx_seq_one_letter_code
_entity_poly.pdbx_strand_id
1 'polypeptide(L)'
;MEGAAWSGTGRYRGTCSAYLADLTPGEIFYGHVRTPIPSFRLPADPTTPVILIGPGTGIAPLRGFLEERAHTASTGSIELFTGCRHPKHDRLYGDELDTWHEAGRVRVHTAYSALPGHPIRYVQHAVAAEADRIWDLLEQGAHIYICGDGLRMAPAVRQALAQIYADRTGDDGEVRLRRLETEGRYHQDIFA
;
A
#
# COMPACT_ATOMS: atom_id res chain seq x y z
N MET A 1 4.38 -18.72 -10.06
CA MET A 1 2.96 -19.03 -9.74
C MET A 1 2.76 -20.42 -9.16
N GLU A 2 3.77 -21.28 -9.17
CA GLU A 2 3.69 -22.59 -8.56
C GLU A 2 4.66 -22.67 -7.38
N GLY A 3 4.26 -23.35 -6.33
CA GLY A 3 5.08 -23.60 -5.14
C GLY A 3 4.95 -25.05 -4.69
N ALA A 4 5.61 -25.43 -3.61
CA ALA A 4 5.38 -26.74 -3.00
C ALA A 4 3.94 -26.82 -2.48
N ALA A 5 3.26 -27.93 -2.74
CA ALA A 5 1.93 -28.15 -2.17
C ALA A 5 2.01 -28.38 -0.66
N TRP A 6 1.03 -27.84 0.07
CA TRP A 6 0.91 -28.06 1.51
C TRP A 6 0.65 -29.52 1.89
N SER A 7 0.17 -30.34 0.94
CA SER A 7 0.06 -31.80 1.08
C SER A 7 1.43 -32.51 1.14
N GLY A 8 2.53 -31.80 0.89
CA GLY A 8 3.88 -32.37 0.81
C GLY A 8 4.15 -33.14 -0.49
N THR A 9 3.15 -33.25 -1.38
CA THR A 9 3.27 -33.99 -2.64
C THR A 9 2.95 -33.09 -3.83
N GLY A 10 3.91 -32.91 -4.73
CA GLY A 10 3.73 -32.16 -5.97
C GLY A 10 3.81 -30.63 -5.82
N ARG A 11 3.29 -29.93 -6.83
CA ARG A 11 3.30 -28.46 -6.91
C ARG A 11 1.89 -27.92 -6.71
N TYR A 12 1.75 -26.88 -5.92
CA TYR A 12 0.51 -26.12 -5.79
C TYR A 12 0.49 -24.97 -6.78
N ARG A 13 -0.65 -24.81 -7.45
CA ARG A 13 -0.94 -23.75 -8.40
C ARG A 13 -2.30 -23.16 -8.03
N GLY A 14 -2.35 -21.86 -7.75
CA GLY A 14 -3.61 -21.18 -7.42
C GLY A 14 -4.57 -21.22 -8.60
N THR A 15 -5.84 -21.56 -8.37
CA THR A 15 -6.81 -21.80 -9.45
C THR A 15 -7.11 -20.55 -10.26
N CYS A 16 -7.60 -19.49 -9.62
CA CYS A 16 -7.99 -18.24 -10.29
C CYS A 16 -6.78 -17.48 -10.85
N SER A 17 -5.68 -17.38 -10.10
CA SER A 17 -4.48 -16.67 -10.53
C SER A 17 -3.81 -17.34 -11.73
N ALA A 18 -3.74 -18.68 -11.76
CA ALA A 18 -3.28 -19.40 -12.93
C ALA A 18 -4.21 -19.22 -14.13
N TYR A 19 -5.52 -19.40 -13.91
CA TYR A 19 -6.50 -19.21 -14.98
C TYR A 19 -6.34 -17.85 -15.64
N LEU A 20 -6.29 -16.76 -14.86
CA LEU A 20 -6.12 -15.41 -15.39
C LEU A 20 -4.78 -15.18 -16.09
N ALA A 21 -3.71 -15.81 -15.60
CA ALA A 21 -2.38 -15.67 -16.18
C ALA A 21 -2.18 -16.49 -17.46
N ASP A 22 -2.99 -17.54 -17.66
CA ASP A 22 -2.97 -18.37 -18.87
C ASP A 22 -3.89 -17.79 -19.98
N LEU A 23 -4.68 -16.75 -19.68
CA LEU A 23 -5.51 -16.06 -20.67
C LEU A 23 -4.66 -15.35 -21.72
N THR A 24 -5.17 -15.34 -22.95
CA THR A 24 -4.59 -14.69 -24.11
C THR A 24 -5.49 -13.55 -24.62
N PRO A 25 -4.93 -12.52 -25.30
CA PRO A 25 -5.71 -11.42 -25.84
C PRO A 25 -6.85 -11.91 -26.75
N GLY A 26 -8.08 -11.49 -26.45
CA GLY A 26 -9.30 -11.89 -27.17
C GLY A 26 -10.13 -12.96 -26.45
N GLU A 27 -9.59 -13.61 -25.42
CA GLU A 27 -10.38 -14.54 -24.61
C GLU A 27 -11.35 -13.83 -23.66
N ILE A 28 -12.47 -14.51 -23.40
CA ILE A 28 -13.51 -14.03 -22.49
C ILE A 28 -13.27 -14.66 -21.12
N PHE A 29 -13.25 -13.82 -20.09
CA PHE A 29 -13.37 -14.25 -18.71
C PHE A 29 -14.56 -13.58 -18.05
N TYR A 30 -15.11 -14.21 -17.02
CA TYR A 30 -16.27 -13.69 -16.29
C TYR A 30 -15.82 -13.07 -14.97
N GLY A 31 -16.27 -11.83 -14.73
CA GLY A 31 -16.02 -11.09 -13.50
C GLY A 31 -17.18 -10.16 -13.18
N HIS A 32 -17.23 -9.69 -11.94
CA HIS A 32 -18.18 -8.66 -11.51
C HIS A 32 -17.45 -7.62 -10.66
N VAL A 33 -17.89 -6.38 -10.73
CA VAL A 33 -17.34 -5.30 -9.90
C VAL A 33 -17.94 -5.40 -8.51
N ARG A 34 -17.08 -5.57 -7.50
CA ARG A 34 -17.48 -5.54 -6.10
C ARG A 34 -17.08 -4.19 -5.49
N THR A 35 -18.04 -3.53 -4.83
CA THR A 35 -17.73 -2.37 -3.98
C THR A 35 -17.48 -2.86 -2.54
N PRO A 36 -16.31 -2.60 -1.95
CA PRO A 36 -16.03 -3.03 -0.58
C PRO A 36 -16.86 -2.22 0.44
N ILE A 37 -17.15 -2.85 1.57
CA ILE A 37 -17.75 -2.21 2.75
C ILE A 37 -16.81 -2.56 3.92
N PRO A 38 -16.17 -1.57 4.57
CA PRO A 38 -16.24 -0.14 4.30
C PRO A 38 -15.61 0.25 2.94
N SER A 39 -15.94 1.43 2.44
CA SER A 39 -15.45 1.91 1.14
C SER A 39 -13.96 2.22 1.17
N PHE A 40 -13.21 1.72 0.20
CA PHE A 40 -11.79 2.04 -0.01
C PHE A 40 -11.64 3.05 -1.15
N ARG A 41 -11.80 4.34 -0.84
CA ARG A 41 -11.79 5.45 -1.82
C ARG A 41 -11.00 6.64 -1.29
N LEU A 42 -10.45 7.46 -2.18
CA LEU A 42 -9.83 8.74 -1.84
C LEU A 42 -10.82 9.68 -1.12
N PRO A 43 -10.32 10.61 -0.28
CA PRO A 43 -11.15 11.67 0.26
C PRO A 43 -11.74 12.53 -0.87
N ALA A 44 -12.97 13.00 -0.68
CA ALA A 44 -13.66 13.83 -1.67
C ALA A 44 -12.96 15.18 -1.89
N ASP A 45 -12.32 15.71 -0.86
CA ASP A 45 -11.48 16.91 -0.96
C ASP A 45 -10.11 16.53 -1.58
N PRO A 46 -9.80 17.04 -2.79
CA PRO A 46 -8.55 16.71 -3.47
C PRO A 46 -7.33 17.42 -2.85
N THR A 47 -7.52 18.30 -1.87
CA THR A 47 -6.43 18.96 -1.12
C THR A 47 -5.99 18.12 0.08
N THR A 48 -6.80 17.17 0.54
CA THR A 48 -6.48 16.31 1.68
C THR A 48 -5.27 15.43 1.36
N PRO A 49 -4.22 15.39 2.21
CA PRO A 49 -3.08 14.52 1.98
C PRO A 49 -3.44 13.04 2.16
N VAL A 50 -2.71 12.16 1.48
CA VAL A 50 -2.89 10.71 1.61
C VAL A 50 -1.57 9.99 1.79
N ILE A 51 -1.59 8.99 2.67
CA ILE A 51 -0.48 8.08 2.96
C ILE A 51 -0.89 6.70 2.44
N LEU A 52 -0.22 6.24 1.39
CA LEU A 52 -0.54 5.02 0.66
C LEU A 52 0.52 3.97 0.97
N ILE A 53 0.13 2.81 1.51
CA ILE A 53 1.06 1.76 1.95
C ILE A 53 0.66 0.44 1.30
N GLY A 54 1.46 -0.02 0.34
CA GLY A 54 1.13 -1.20 -0.45
C GLY A 54 2.35 -1.84 -1.12
N PRO A 55 3.07 -2.74 -0.44
CA PRO A 55 4.13 -3.53 -1.07
C PRO A 55 3.55 -4.65 -1.94
N GLY A 56 4.34 -5.08 -2.92
CA GLY A 56 3.96 -6.13 -3.87
C GLY A 56 2.66 -5.80 -4.60
N THR A 57 1.76 -6.77 -4.72
CA THR A 57 0.45 -6.60 -5.37
C THR A 57 -0.49 -5.64 -4.62
N GLY A 58 -0.16 -5.27 -3.37
CA GLY A 58 -0.89 -4.24 -2.62
C GLY A 58 -0.85 -2.85 -3.26
N ILE A 59 0.02 -2.61 -4.23
CA ILE A 59 0.04 -1.37 -5.00
C ILE A 59 -1.18 -1.20 -5.93
N ALA A 60 -1.91 -2.27 -6.23
CA ALA A 60 -2.96 -2.27 -7.27
C ALA A 60 -4.03 -1.17 -7.09
N PRO A 61 -4.73 -1.05 -5.93
CA PRO A 61 -5.71 0.03 -5.76
C PRO A 61 -5.03 1.41 -5.63
N LEU A 62 -3.80 1.44 -5.08
CA LEU A 62 -3.05 2.69 -4.86
C LEU A 62 -2.62 3.31 -6.18
N ARG A 63 -2.28 2.51 -7.20
CA ARG A 63 -2.04 2.97 -8.57
C ARG A 63 -3.28 3.68 -9.13
N GLY A 64 -4.48 3.14 -8.90
CA GLY A 64 -5.72 3.79 -9.30
C GLY A 64 -5.93 5.15 -8.63
N PHE A 65 -5.57 5.28 -7.35
CA PHE A 65 -5.59 6.57 -6.65
C PHE A 65 -4.60 7.59 -7.23
N LEU A 66 -3.41 7.14 -7.62
CA LEU A 66 -2.43 8.00 -8.28
C LEU A 66 -2.92 8.47 -9.66
N GLU A 67 -3.53 7.58 -10.43
CA GLU A 67 -4.16 7.93 -11.71
C GLU A 67 -5.30 8.93 -11.48
N GLU A 68 -6.19 8.70 -10.52
CA GLU A 68 -7.29 9.63 -10.20
C GLU A 68 -6.77 11.02 -9.78
N ARG A 69 -5.76 11.07 -8.92
CA ARG A 69 -5.07 12.30 -8.49
C ARG A 69 -4.32 12.99 -9.63
N ALA A 70 -3.87 12.27 -10.64
CA ALA A 70 -3.23 12.84 -11.82
C ALA A 70 -4.23 13.46 -12.80
N HIS A 71 -5.48 12.97 -12.82
CA HIS A 71 -6.55 13.48 -13.70
C HIS A 71 -7.41 14.57 -13.03
N THR A 72 -7.52 14.54 -11.71
CA THR A 72 -8.11 15.63 -10.92
C THR A 72 -7.00 16.63 -10.60
N ALA A 73 -7.23 17.95 -10.66
CA ALA A 73 -6.21 18.95 -10.34
C ALA A 73 -5.90 19.01 -8.82
N SER A 74 -5.56 17.86 -8.24
CA SER A 74 -5.33 17.66 -6.82
C SER A 74 -4.01 18.29 -6.39
N THR A 75 -4.05 18.96 -5.23
CA THR A 75 -2.89 19.60 -4.62
C THR A 75 -2.49 18.94 -3.30
N GLY A 76 -3.27 17.97 -2.81
CA GLY A 76 -2.96 17.24 -1.59
C GLY A 76 -1.73 16.35 -1.76
N SER A 77 -0.82 16.37 -0.79
CA SER A 77 0.40 15.56 -0.81
C SER A 77 0.08 14.06 -0.87
N ILE A 78 0.88 13.31 -1.61
CA ILE A 78 0.78 11.85 -1.72
C ILE A 78 2.11 11.24 -1.30
N GLU A 79 2.11 10.46 -0.22
CA GLU A 79 3.25 9.66 0.22
C GLU A 79 2.96 8.19 -0.08
N LEU A 80 3.71 7.57 -0.99
CA LEU A 80 3.56 6.16 -1.35
C LEU A 80 4.70 5.34 -0.73
N PHE A 81 4.37 4.44 0.17
CA PHE A 81 5.26 3.43 0.72
C PHE A 81 5.01 2.11 0.01
N THR A 82 5.96 1.71 -0.84
CA THR A 82 5.90 0.44 -1.56
C THR A 82 7.18 -0.36 -1.38
N GLY A 83 7.13 -1.64 -1.69
CA GLY A 83 8.29 -2.50 -1.52
C GLY A 83 8.15 -3.83 -2.22
N CYS A 84 9.29 -4.43 -2.51
CA CYS A 84 9.39 -5.72 -3.18
C CYS A 84 10.65 -6.47 -2.71
N ARG A 85 11.02 -7.56 -3.36
CA ARG A 85 12.28 -8.27 -3.05
C ARG A 85 13.46 -7.52 -3.62
N HIS A 86 13.40 -7.17 -4.89
CA HIS A 86 14.52 -6.57 -5.59
C HIS A 86 14.03 -5.68 -6.75
N PRO A 87 14.57 -4.46 -6.91
CA PRO A 87 14.05 -3.48 -7.86
C PRO A 87 14.06 -3.96 -9.32
N LYS A 88 14.99 -4.85 -9.69
CA LYS A 88 15.11 -5.39 -11.05
C LYS A 88 14.22 -6.60 -11.35
N HIS A 89 13.47 -7.11 -10.38
CA HIS A 89 12.73 -8.38 -10.53
C HIS A 89 11.24 -8.23 -10.32
N ASP A 90 10.83 -7.52 -9.28
CA ASP A 90 9.43 -7.49 -8.84
C ASP A 90 8.98 -6.09 -8.42
N ARG A 91 9.62 -5.05 -8.99
CA ARG A 91 9.17 -3.67 -8.86
C ARG A 91 8.04 -3.38 -9.85
N LEU A 92 6.81 -3.61 -9.39
CA LEU A 92 5.61 -3.33 -10.17
C LEU A 92 5.50 -1.83 -10.44
N TYR A 93 5.25 -1.47 -11.71
CA TYR A 93 5.05 -0.08 -12.17
C TYR A 93 6.22 0.88 -11.90
N GLY A 94 7.46 0.37 -11.83
CA GLY A 94 8.64 1.16 -11.47
C GLY A 94 8.81 2.46 -12.27
N ASP A 95 8.80 2.37 -13.61
CA ASP A 95 9.03 3.53 -14.49
C ASP A 95 7.93 4.60 -14.36
N GLU A 96 6.66 4.18 -14.19
CA GLU A 96 5.52 5.07 -13.97
C GLU A 96 5.65 5.81 -12.63
N LEU A 97 6.02 5.10 -11.57
CA LEU A 97 6.24 5.68 -10.25
C LEU A 97 7.43 6.65 -10.23
N ASP A 98 8.53 6.32 -10.91
CA ASP A 98 9.69 7.19 -11.04
C ASP A 98 9.30 8.49 -11.76
N THR A 99 8.55 8.38 -12.86
CA THR A 99 8.06 9.54 -13.61
C THR A 99 7.20 10.47 -12.74
N TRP A 100 6.27 9.91 -11.94
CA TRP A 100 5.44 10.73 -11.04
C TRP A 100 6.23 11.29 -9.86
N HIS A 101 7.24 10.57 -9.39
CA HIS A 101 8.12 11.01 -8.33
C HIS A 101 8.95 12.23 -8.75
N GLU A 102 9.62 12.13 -9.90
CA GLU A 102 10.43 13.20 -10.47
C GLU A 102 9.59 14.44 -10.81
N ALA A 103 8.35 14.24 -11.24
CA ALA A 103 7.39 15.34 -11.47
C ALA A 103 6.84 15.98 -10.18
N GLY A 104 7.22 15.49 -9.00
CA GLY A 104 6.75 15.99 -7.70
C GLY A 104 5.28 15.69 -7.40
N ARG A 105 4.65 14.76 -8.14
CA ARG A 105 3.24 14.39 -7.97
C ARG A 105 3.01 13.43 -6.81
N VAL A 106 4.01 12.61 -6.51
CA VAL A 106 4.01 11.64 -5.41
C VAL A 106 5.41 11.52 -4.83
N ARG A 107 5.53 11.41 -3.52
CA ARG A 107 6.80 11.02 -2.90
C ARG A 107 6.79 9.51 -2.68
N VAL A 108 7.72 8.81 -3.33
CA VAL A 108 7.78 7.34 -3.32
C VAL A 108 8.88 6.88 -2.39
N HIS A 109 8.52 6.04 -1.43
CA HIS A 109 9.39 5.42 -0.45
C HIS A 109 9.46 3.93 -0.73
N THR A 110 10.67 3.44 -1.04
CA THR A 110 10.86 2.04 -1.46
C THR A 110 11.51 1.20 -0.37
N ALA A 111 11.02 -0.03 -0.21
CA ALA A 111 11.62 -1.05 0.63
C ALA A 111 12.02 -2.29 -0.20
N TYR A 112 13.25 -2.79 -0.02
CA TYR A 112 13.75 -3.96 -0.74
C TYR A 112 14.26 -5.04 0.21
N SER A 113 13.55 -6.17 0.24
CA SER A 113 13.81 -7.22 1.24
C SER A 113 14.98 -8.15 0.90
N ALA A 114 15.42 -8.16 -0.35
CA ALA A 114 16.47 -9.01 -0.90
C ALA A 114 17.51 -8.24 -1.75
N LEU A 115 17.60 -6.91 -1.59
CA LEU A 115 18.70 -6.11 -2.16
C LEU A 115 19.78 -5.89 -1.08
N PRO A 116 20.95 -6.52 -1.18
CA PRO A 116 22.03 -6.31 -0.22
C PRO A 116 22.44 -4.83 -0.14
N GLY A 117 22.64 -4.33 1.09
CA GLY A 117 23.06 -2.95 1.34
C GLY A 117 21.95 -1.90 1.29
N HIS A 118 20.72 -2.25 0.92
CA HIS A 118 19.60 -1.31 0.99
C HIS A 118 19.19 -1.04 2.45
N PRO A 119 19.04 0.22 2.89
CA PRO A 119 18.78 0.54 4.29
C PRO A 119 17.37 0.13 4.76
N ILE A 120 16.39 0.17 3.86
CA ILE A 120 14.99 -0.13 4.18
C ILE A 120 14.61 -1.50 3.64
N ARG A 121 14.39 -2.46 4.56
CA ARG A 121 14.05 -3.84 4.20
C ARG A 121 12.56 -4.08 3.94
N TYR A 122 11.69 -3.42 4.72
CA TYR A 122 10.23 -3.59 4.66
C TYR A 122 9.53 -2.24 4.82
N VAL A 123 8.29 -2.13 4.34
CA VAL A 123 7.56 -0.85 4.31
C VAL A 123 7.33 -0.25 5.69
N GLN A 124 7.15 -1.06 6.74
CA GLN A 124 7.05 -0.53 8.12
C GLN A 124 8.33 0.17 8.59
N HIS A 125 9.51 -0.22 8.05
CA HIS A 125 10.76 0.48 8.33
C HIS A 125 10.83 1.80 7.57
N ALA A 126 10.26 1.89 6.36
CA ALA A 126 10.14 3.15 5.63
C ALA A 126 9.19 4.11 6.35
N VAL A 127 8.04 3.59 6.81
CA VAL A 127 7.08 4.33 7.64
C VAL A 127 7.76 4.88 8.90
N ALA A 128 8.53 4.06 9.60
CA ALA A 128 9.27 4.51 10.78
C ALA A 128 10.37 5.54 10.45
N ALA A 129 11.07 5.39 9.31
CA ALA A 129 12.09 6.34 8.88
C ALA A 129 11.52 7.72 8.52
N GLU A 130 10.28 7.76 8.04
CA GLU A 130 9.56 8.98 7.67
C GLU A 130 8.57 9.44 8.74
N ALA A 131 8.81 9.07 10.00
CA ALA A 131 7.91 9.35 11.13
C ALA A 131 7.52 10.83 11.24
N ASP A 132 8.47 11.74 11.08
CA ASP A 132 8.26 13.19 11.16
C ASP A 132 7.33 13.67 10.04
N ARG A 133 7.58 13.21 8.81
CA ARG A 133 6.78 13.56 7.64
C ARG A 133 5.36 13.00 7.76
N ILE A 134 5.22 11.76 8.21
CA ILE A 134 3.92 11.14 8.46
C ILE A 134 3.17 11.92 9.54
N TRP A 135 3.84 12.30 10.63
CA TRP A 135 3.23 13.10 11.69
C TRP A 135 2.65 14.42 11.17
N ASP A 136 3.45 15.19 10.42
CA ASP A 136 3.02 16.46 9.84
C ASP A 136 1.75 16.29 8.97
N LEU A 137 1.67 15.21 8.20
CA LEU A 137 0.52 14.91 7.35
C LEU A 137 -0.70 14.49 8.17
N LEU A 138 -0.51 13.74 9.25
CA LEU A 138 -1.60 13.36 10.15
C LEU A 138 -2.20 14.57 10.87
N GLU A 139 -1.38 15.57 11.22
CA GLU A 139 -1.83 16.87 11.74
C GLU A 139 -2.64 17.66 10.69
N GLN A 140 -2.29 17.53 9.40
CA GLN A 140 -3.04 18.08 8.28
C GLN A 140 -4.30 17.29 7.92
N GLY A 141 -4.63 16.25 8.69
CA GLY A 141 -5.85 15.46 8.48
C GLY A 141 -5.72 14.35 7.43
N ALA A 142 -4.49 13.89 7.14
CA ALA A 142 -4.25 12.87 6.12
C ALA A 142 -5.05 11.58 6.32
N HIS A 143 -5.38 10.93 5.20
CA HIS A 143 -5.96 9.60 5.18
C HIS A 143 -4.87 8.54 4.95
N ILE A 144 -4.90 7.46 5.74
CA ILE A 144 -4.01 6.32 5.62
C ILE A 144 -4.72 5.19 4.87
N TYR A 145 -4.05 4.61 3.89
CA TYR A 145 -4.52 3.48 3.11
C TYR A 145 -3.49 2.35 3.14
N ILE A 146 -3.92 1.16 3.55
CA ILE A 146 -3.06 -0.04 3.60
C ILE A 146 -3.67 -1.11 2.71
N CYS A 147 -2.89 -1.65 1.78
CA CYS A 147 -3.32 -2.76 0.94
C CYS A 147 -2.24 -3.84 0.82
N GLY A 148 -2.65 -5.11 0.79
CA GLY A 148 -1.74 -6.25 0.62
C GLY A 148 -1.90 -7.32 1.70
N ASP A 149 -0.77 -7.88 2.13
CA ASP A 149 -0.72 -8.97 3.12
C ASP A 149 -1.27 -8.54 4.49
N GLY A 150 -2.43 -9.11 4.85
CA GLY A 150 -3.10 -8.88 6.13
C GLY A 150 -2.54 -9.68 7.30
N LEU A 151 -1.71 -10.71 7.04
CA LEU A 151 -1.19 -11.59 8.09
C LEU A 151 0.09 -11.04 8.73
N ARG A 152 0.97 -10.39 7.95
CA ARG A 152 2.26 -9.92 8.48
C ARG A 152 2.50 -8.45 8.20
N MET A 153 2.28 -8.01 6.96
CA MET A 153 2.56 -6.63 6.56
C MET A 153 1.65 -5.63 7.27
N ALA A 154 0.32 -5.82 7.21
CA ALA A 154 -0.62 -4.86 7.79
C ALA A 154 -0.47 -4.69 9.32
N PRO A 155 -0.31 -5.76 10.14
CA PRO A 155 -0.03 -5.60 11.57
C PRO A 155 1.28 -4.87 11.87
N ALA A 156 2.35 -5.13 11.09
CA ALA A 156 3.64 -4.48 11.29
C ALA A 156 3.61 -2.99 10.95
N VAL A 157 2.90 -2.61 9.88
CA VAL A 157 2.66 -1.21 9.51
C VAL A 157 1.82 -0.51 10.58
N ARG A 158 0.77 -1.17 11.06
CA ARG A 158 -0.08 -0.63 12.14
C ARG A 158 0.74 -0.34 13.39
N GLN A 159 1.59 -1.28 13.81
CA GLN A 159 2.47 -1.10 14.96
C GLN A 159 3.42 0.09 14.77
N ALA A 160 4.00 0.25 13.58
CA ALA A 160 4.87 1.40 13.30
C ALA A 160 4.11 2.74 13.39
N LEU A 161 2.88 2.81 12.85
CA LEU A 161 2.04 4.00 12.95
C LEU A 161 1.59 4.28 14.40
N ALA A 162 1.26 3.24 15.17
CA ALA A 162 0.92 3.37 16.58
C ALA A 162 2.11 3.91 17.39
N GLN A 163 3.33 3.44 17.08
CA GLN A 163 4.54 3.95 17.70
C GLN A 163 4.75 5.44 17.39
N ILE A 164 4.57 5.86 16.13
CA ILE A 164 4.65 7.29 15.76
C ILE A 164 3.67 8.13 16.60
N TYR A 165 2.44 7.66 16.79
CA TYR A 165 1.47 8.34 17.65
C TYR A 165 1.93 8.40 19.11
N ALA A 166 2.36 7.27 19.67
CA ALA A 166 2.79 7.19 21.06
C ALA A 166 3.99 8.11 21.34
N ASP A 167 4.97 8.16 20.43
CA ASP A 167 6.15 9.00 20.56
C ASP A 167 5.81 10.50 20.49
N ARG A 168 4.74 10.85 19.76
CA ARG A 168 4.35 12.25 19.50
C ARG A 168 3.38 12.82 20.52
N THR A 169 2.49 12.01 21.09
CA THR A 169 1.47 12.48 22.04
C THR A 169 1.66 11.95 23.46
N GLY A 170 2.42 10.87 23.65
CA GLY A 170 2.50 10.15 24.93
C GLY A 170 1.26 9.30 25.25
N ASP A 171 0.27 9.26 24.36
CA ASP A 171 -0.94 8.44 24.52
C ASP A 171 -0.78 7.04 23.92
N ASP A 172 -1.78 6.19 24.14
CA ASP A 172 -1.89 4.90 23.47
C ASP A 172 -2.19 5.10 21.96
N GLY A 173 -1.17 4.89 21.13
CA GLY A 173 -1.28 4.99 19.67
C GLY A 173 -2.30 4.03 19.06
N GLU A 174 -2.55 2.86 19.66
CA GLU A 174 -3.56 1.91 19.17
C GLU A 174 -4.99 2.41 19.42
N VAL A 175 -5.22 3.14 20.51
CA VAL A 175 -6.48 3.85 20.73
C VAL A 175 -6.64 4.93 19.67
N ARG A 176 -5.56 5.65 19.33
CA ARG A 176 -5.62 6.70 18.32
C ARG A 176 -5.90 6.17 16.92
N LEU A 177 -5.28 5.06 16.51
CA LEU A 177 -5.54 4.42 15.22
C LEU A 177 -6.98 3.89 15.12
N ARG A 178 -7.51 3.26 16.18
CA ARG A 178 -8.94 2.87 16.23
C ARG A 178 -9.87 4.07 16.05
N ARG A 179 -9.51 5.22 16.60
CA ARG A 179 -10.27 6.45 16.38
C ARG A 179 -10.21 6.90 14.93
N LEU A 180 -9.06 6.81 14.25
CA LEU A 180 -8.97 7.12 12.82
C LEU A 180 -9.84 6.21 11.95
N GLU A 181 -9.95 4.93 12.30
CA GLU A 181 -10.85 3.99 11.62
C GLU A 181 -12.31 4.48 11.74
N THR A 182 -12.74 4.84 12.95
CA THR A 182 -14.11 5.35 13.18
C THR A 182 -14.35 6.70 12.50
N GLU A 183 -13.30 7.53 12.35
CA GLU A 183 -13.34 8.81 11.64
C GLU A 183 -13.26 8.65 10.12
N GLY A 184 -13.08 7.44 9.59
CA GLY A 184 -12.96 7.19 8.15
C GLY A 184 -11.65 7.72 7.55
N ARG A 185 -10.56 7.74 8.34
CA ARG A 185 -9.22 8.22 7.94
C ARG A 185 -8.14 7.15 7.97
N TYR A 186 -8.49 5.92 8.36
CA TYR A 186 -7.61 4.76 8.29
C TYR A 186 -8.36 3.62 7.57
N HIS A 187 -7.83 3.22 6.42
CA HIS A 187 -8.49 2.33 5.45
C HIS A 187 -7.63 1.11 5.17
N GLN A 188 -8.25 -0.06 5.09
CA GLN A 188 -7.55 -1.31 4.82
C GLN A 188 -8.25 -2.12 3.73
N ASP A 189 -7.49 -2.57 2.74
CA ASP A 189 -7.88 -3.58 1.75
C ASP A 189 -6.85 -4.70 1.76
N ILE A 190 -7.00 -5.60 2.72
CA ILE A 190 -6.00 -6.61 3.07
C ILE A 190 -6.52 -8.04 2.86
N PHE A 191 -5.63 -8.95 2.51
CA PHE A 191 -5.95 -10.35 2.21
C PHE A 191 -4.93 -11.31 2.83
N ALA A 192 -5.36 -12.56 3.02
CA ALA A 192 -4.59 -13.63 3.66
C ALA A 192 -3.61 -14.34 2.71
#